data_AF-A0A1B6HVJ6-F1
#
_entry.id   AF-A0A1B6HVJ6-F1
#
_cell.length_a   1.000
_cell.length_b   1.000
_cell.length_c   1.000
_cell.angle_alpha   90.00
_cell.angle_beta   90.00
_cell.angle_gamma   90.00
#
_symmetry.space_group_name_H-M   'P 1'
#
loop_
_entity.id
_entity.type
_entity.pdbx_description
1 polymer ?
#
loop_
_entity_poly.entity_id
_entity_poly.type
_entity_poly.pdbx_seq_one_letter_code
_entity_poly.pdbx_strand_id
1 'polypeptide(L)'
;LPHQGTQSGMWSVYLGVVAGYIILCYNSTRQRCTHWLFWALLTGVISGSLCGWSQEGGLIPVNKQLWSLSFALLTSASGFLLLAILFVIVDHFNWWSGSPFRYAGMNAILLYIGHIITRHTFPWSWKPYNVTDHKELFLMNVSGVVLWLLISKVLHSNEIFFSV
;
A
#
# COMPACT_ATOMS: atom_id res chain seq x y z
N LEU A 1 -1.04 25.06 9.44
CA LEU A 1 -0.77 23.63 9.75
C LEU A 1 -1.86 22.67 9.21
N PRO A 2 -3.18 22.87 9.41
CA PRO A 2 -4.20 21.93 8.86
C PRO A 2 -4.31 21.95 7.33
N HIS A 3 -4.07 23.11 6.69
CA HIS A 3 -4.21 23.27 5.24
C HIS A 3 -3.25 22.38 4.40
N GLN A 4 -2.08 22.04 4.93
CA GLN A 4 -1.08 21.23 4.21
C GLN A 4 -1.52 19.76 4.09
N GLY A 5 -2.16 19.21 5.14
CA GLY A 5 -2.71 17.86 5.12
C GLY A 5 -3.89 17.75 4.17
N THR A 6 -4.77 18.76 4.13
CA THR A 6 -5.93 18.78 3.22
C THR A 6 -5.50 18.78 1.76
N GLN A 7 -4.51 19.60 1.39
CA GLN A 7 -3.99 19.66 0.01
C GLN A 7 -3.37 18.32 -0.41
N SER A 8 -2.55 17.74 0.45
CA SER A 8 -1.90 16.45 0.20
C SER A 8 -2.92 15.32 0.06
N GLY A 9 -3.99 15.33 0.86
CA GLY A 9 -5.11 14.40 0.75
C GLY A 9 -5.88 14.54 -0.56
N MET A 10 -6.21 15.77 -0.99
CA MET A 10 -6.86 16.01 -2.28
C MET A 10 -6.03 15.47 -3.45
N TRP A 11 -4.71 15.66 -3.43
CA TRP A 11 -3.82 15.11 -4.43
C TRP A 11 -3.78 13.58 -4.43
N SER A 12 -3.70 12.94 -3.27
CA SER A 12 -3.75 11.47 -3.16
C SER A 12 -5.05 10.91 -3.73
N VAL A 13 -6.19 11.53 -3.44
CA VAL A 13 -7.50 11.09 -3.96
C VAL A 13 -7.56 11.28 -5.48
N TYR A 14 -7.14 12.44 -5.99
CA TYR A 14 -7.11 12.69 -7.43
C TYR A 14 -6.25 11.67 -8.18
N LEU A 15 -5.04 11.39 -7.70
CA LEU A 15 -4.16 10.39 -8.29
C LEU A 15 -4.76 8.97 -8.22
N GLY A 16 -5.48 8.63 -7.15
CA GLY A 16 -6.25 7.39 -7.05
C GLY A 16 -7.35 7.29 -8.12
N VAL A 17 -8.08 8.37 -8.37
CA VAL A 17 -9.10 8.43 -9.44
C VAL A 17 -8.45 8.26 -10.81
N VAL A 18 -7.30 8.91 -11.06
CA VAL A 18 -6.53 8.73 -12.30
C VAL A 18 -6.12 7.26 -12.49
N ALA A 19 -5.66 6.59 -11.42
CA ALA A 19 -5.30 5.18 -11.47
C ALA A 19 -6.49 4.30 -11.90
N GLY A 20 -7.67 4.52 -11.32
CA GLY A 20 -8.91 3.82 -11.66
C GLY A 20 -9.40 4.12 -13.07
N TYR A 21 -9.34 5.38 -13.50
CA TYR A 21 -9.68 5.79 -14.85
C TYR A 21 -8.83 5.06 -15.90
N ILE A 22 -7.52 4.92 -15.66
CA ILE A 22 -6.62 4.18 -16.57
C ILE A 22 -7.02 2.70 -16.70
N ILE A 23 -7.46 2.07 -15.60
CA ILE A 23 -7.96 0.68 -15.63
C ILE A 23 -9.20 0.58 -16.53
N LEU A 24 -10.16 1.50 -16.37
CA LEU A 24 -11.47 1.42 -17.01
C LEU A 24 -11.45 1.82 -18.49
N CYS A 25 -10.66 2.83 -18.87
CA CYS A 25 -10.70 3.40 -20.22
C CYS A 25 -9.73 2.77 -21.22
N TYR A 26 -8.59 2.24 -20.77
CA TYR A 26 -7.63 1.61 -21.66
C TYR A 26 -7.83 0.10 -21.66
N ASN A 27 -7.94 -0.52 -22.83
CA ASN A 27 -8.15 -1.97 -22.93
C ASN A 27 -6.83 -2.75 -23.08
N SER A 28 -5.79 -2.13 -23.63
CA SER A 28 -4.50 -2.79 -23.83
C SER A 28 -3.65 -2.80 -22.56
N THR A 29 -3.17 -3.99 -22.17
CA THR A 29 -2.24 -4.18 -21.04
C THR A 29 -1.01 -3.28 -21.16
N ARG A 30 -0.41 -3.18 -22.36
CA ARG A 30 0.77 -2.34 -22.58
C ARG A 30 0.46 -0.86 -22.32
N GLN A 31 -0.68 -0.37 -22.82
CA GLN A 31 -1.07 1.03 -22.62
C GLN A 31 -1.33 1.34 -21.15
N ARG A 32 -1.98 0.44 -20.39
CA ARG A 32 -2.18 0.62 -18.95
C ARG A 32 -0.84 0.76 -18.21
N CYS A 33 0.08 -0.18 -18.45
CA CYS A 33 1.39 -0.17 -17.82
C CYS A 33 2.20 1.08 -18.17
N THR A 34 2.20 1.52 -19.44
CA THR A 34 2.93 2.74 -19.82
C THR A 34 2.39 3.98 -19.11
N HIS A 35 1.06 4.10 -18.96
CA HIS A 35 0.47 5.24 -18.26
C HIS A 35 0.78 5.21 -16.76
N TRP A 36 0.68 4.06 -16.10
CA TRP A 36 1.04 3.97 -14.68
C TRP A 36 2.53 4.21 -14.44
N LEU A 37 3.41 3.68 -15.29
CA LEU A 37 4.84 3.95 -15.18
C LEU A 37 5.17 5.43 -15.42
N PHE A 38 4.49 6.06 -16.38
CA PHE A 38 4.62 7.50 -16.62
C PHE A 38 4.19 8.30 -15.39
N TRP A 39 3.01 8.01 -14.82
CA TRP A 39 2.51 8.68 -13.61
C TRP A 39 3.39 8.41 -12.38
N ALA A 40 3.89 7.18 -12.22
CA ALA A 40 4.82 6.82 -11.15
C ALA A 40 6.12 7.63 -11.25
N LEU A 41 6.69 7.74 -12.46
CA LEU A 41 7.91 8.50 -12.69
C LEU A 41 7.66 10.00 -12.49
N LEU A 42 6.57 10.54 -13.03
CA LEU A 42 6.23 11.96 -12.89
C LEU A 42 6.05 12.35 -11.42
N THR A 43 5.22 11.61 -10.68
CA THR A 43 4.97 11.89 -9.25
C THR A 43 6.20 11.62 -8.38
N GLY A 44 7.01 10.61 -8.72
CA GLY A 44 8.28 10.31 -8.05
C GLY A 44 9.33 11.39 -8.24
N VAL A 45 9.49 11.92 -9.47
CA VAL A 45 10.43 13.02 -9.77
C VAL A 45 10.00 14.31 -9.08
N ILE A 46 8.71 14.64 -9.11
CA ILE A 46 8.17 15.81 -8.38
C ILE A 46 8.39 15.64 -6.89
N SER A 47 8.11 14.47 -6.32
CA SER A 47 8.39 14.21 -4.91
C SER A 47 9.89 14.34 -4.57
N GLY A 48 10.76 13.80 -5.41
CA GLY A 48 12.20 13.85 -5.22
C GLY A 48 12.72 15.28 -5.23
N SER A 49 12.22 16.11 -6.16
CA SER A 49 12.61 17.52 -6.28
C SER A 49 12.13 18.35 -5.11
N LEU A 50 10.93 18.09 -4.60
CA LEU A 50 10.42 18.76 -3.41
C LEU A 50 11.24 18.42 -2.15
N CYS A 51 11.75 17.18 -2.06
CA CYS A 51 12.65 16.79 -0.96
C CYS A 51 14.12 17.11 -1.19
N GLY A 52 14.49 17.67 -2.35
CA GLY A 52 15.90 17.95 -2.66
C GLY A 52 16.79 16.70 -2.57
N TRP A 53 16.22 15.51 -2.85
CA TRP A 53 16.89 14.21 -2.70
C TRP A 53 17.48 13.92 -1.30
N SER A 54 17.03 14.65 -0.27
CA SER A 54 17.48 14.46 1.12
C SER A 54 16.26 14.32 2.05
N GLN A 55 16.37 13.52 3.11
CA GLN A 55 15.29 13.38 4.10
C GLN A 55 14.99 14.69 4.83
N GLU A 56 16.01 15.52 5.05
CA GLU A 56 15.94 16.70 5.92
C GLU A 56 16.20 18.02 5.16
N GLY A 57 16.79 17.98 3.96
CA GLY A 57 17.33 19.16 3.27
C GLY A 57 16.45 19.81 2.19
N GLY A 58 15.24 19.32 1.96
CA GLY A 58 14.36 19.79 0.88
C GLY A 58 13.52 21.02 1.22
N LEU A 59 12.94 21.65 0.19
CA LEU A 59 11.94 22.72 0.32
C LEU A 59 10.73 22.27 1.17
N ILE A 60 10.34 20.99 1.02
CA ILE A 60 9.33 20.32 1.85
C ILE A 60 9.88 18.93 2.23
N PRO A 61 10.40 18.75 3.46
CA PRO A 61 10.93 17.46 3.88
C PRO A 61 9.84 16.37 3.95
N VAL A 62 10.28 15.12 3.84
CA VAL A 62 9.37 13.96 3.97
C VAL A 62 8.96 13.85 5.44
N ASN A 63 7.74 14.29 5.77
CA ASN A 63 7.21 14.16 7.11
C ASN A 63 5.98 13.26 7.11
N LYS A 64 6.13 12.08 7.72
CA LYS A 64 5.05 11.09 7.88
C LYS A 64 3.97 11.54 8.86
N GLN A 65 4.31 12.29 9.90
CA GLN A 65 3.36 12.72 10.94
C GLN A 65 2.44 13.84 10.46
N LEU A 66 2.93 14.71 9.57
CA LEU A 66 2.15 15.81 9.00
C LEU A 66 1.45 15.45 7.69
N TRP A 67 1.63 14.22 7.18
CA TRP A 67 1.21 13.81 5.85
C TRP A 67 1.64 14.86 4.80
N SER A 68 2.95 15.14 4.74
CA SER A 68 3.46 16.20 3.86
C SER A 68 3.23 15.90 2.39
N LEU A 69 3.18 16.94 1.56
CA LEU A 69 2.88 16.80 0.13
C LEU A 69 3.90 15.92 -0.59
N SER A 70 5.19 16.07 -0.28
CA SER A 70 6.25 15.19 -0.80
C SER A 70 6.03 13.74 -0.38
N PHE A 71 5.62 13.49 0.87
CA PHE A 71 5.30 12.13 1.33
C PHE A 71 4.08 11.54 0.61
N ALA A 72 3.03 12.32 0.40
CA ALA A 72 1.82 11.90 -0.30
C ALA A 72 2.08 11.56 -1.78
N LEU A 73 2.89 12.38 -2.47
CA LEU A 73 3.30 12.13 -3.84
C LEU A 73 4.22 10.91 -3.96
N LEU A 74 5.18 10.75 -3.04
CA LEU A 74 6.05 9.56 -3.01
C LEU A 74 5.25 8.28 -2.80
N THR A 75 4.29 8.31 -1.88
CA THR A 75 3.41 7.17 -1.60
C THR A 75 2.55 6.85 -2.83
N SER A 76 2.00 7.86 -3.49
CA SER A 76 1.24 7.69 -4.74
C SER A 76 2.11 7.10 -5.86
N ALA A 77 3.35 7.57 -6.02
CA ALA A 77 4.31 7.04 -7.00
C ALA A 77 4.59 5.54 -6.76
N SER A 78 4.84 5.17 -5.50
CA SER A 78 5.03 3.77 -5.11
C SER A 78 3.78 2.93 -5.35
N GLY A 79 2.59 3.51 -5.14
CA GLY A 79 1.30 2.87 -5.42
C GLY A 79 1.09 2.58 -6.90
N PHE A 80 1.38 3.53 -7.80
CA PHE A 80 1.33 3.31 -9.25
C PHE A 80 2.30 2.22 -9.70
N LEU A 81 3.52 2.22 -9.17
CA LEU A 81 4.53 1.23 -9.48
C LEU A 81 4.08 -0.16 -9.00
N LEU A 82 3.62 -0.27 -7.76
CA LEU A 82 3.09 -1.52 -7.21
C LEU A 82 1.88 -2.03 -8.00
N LEU A 83 0.95 -1.14 -8.37
CA LEU A 83 -0.20 -1.48 -9.19
C LEU A 83 0.23 -2.02 -10.56
N ALA A 84 1.21 -1.39 -11.21
CA ALA A 84 1.74 -1.87 -12.49
C ALA A 84 2.39 -3.25 -12.38
N ILE A 85 3.18 -3.49 -11.32
CA ILE A 85 3.78 -4.80 -11.05
C ILE A 85 2.71 -5.86 -10.83
N LEU A 86 1.74 -5.59 -9.93
CA LEU A 86 0.68 -6.54 -9.60
C LEU A 86 -0.17 -6.86 -10.84
N PHE A 87 -0.52 -5.85 -11.64
CA PHE A 87 -1.27 -6.04 -12.88
C PHE A 87 -0.51 -6.91 -13.89
N VAL A 88 0.79 -6.72 -14.07
CA VAL A 88 1.58 -7.56 -14.98
C VAL A 88 1.68 -9.00 -14.47
N ILE A 89 1.91 -9.21 -13.17
CA ILE A 89 2.04 -10.56 -12.59
C ILE A 89 0.70 -11.31 -12.63
N VAL A 90 -0.39 -10.64 -12.25
CA VAL A 90 -1.72 -11.26 -12.12
C VAL A 90 -2.41 -11.35 -13.47
N ASP A 91 -2.56 -10.23 -14.21
CA ASP A 91 -3.41 -10.21 -15.41
C ASP A 91 -2.64 -10.57 -16.70
N HIS A 92 -1.36 -10.20 -16.83
CA HIS A 92 -0.59 -10.51 -18.03
C HIS A 92 0.00 -11.92 -17.99
N PHE A 93 0.74 -12.24 -16.93
CA PHE A 93 1.40 -13.54 -16.79
C PHE A 93 0.48 -14.62 -16.22
N ASN A 94 -0.63 -14.26 -15.58
CA ASN A 94 -1.54 -15.20 -14.92
C ASN A 94 -0.81 -16.21 -14.01
N TRP A 95 0.32 -15.80 -13.41
CA TRP A 95 1.08 -16.65 -12.48
C TRP A 95 0.27 -16.99 -11.23
N TRP A 96 -0.68 -16.12 -10.90
CA TRP A 96 -1.54 -16.29 -9.75
C TRP A 96 -2.86 -15.55 -9.92
N SER A 97 -3.94 -16.15 -9.44
CA SER A 97 -5.29 -15.58 -9.46
C SER A 97 -5.52 -14.38 -8.52
N GLY A 98 -4.49 -13.92 -7.79
CA GLY A 98 -4.62 -12.82 -6.81
C GLY A 98 -5.51 -13.16 -5.61
N SER A 99 -5.70 -14.45 -5.33
CA SER A 99 -6.69 -14.96 -4.38
C SER A 99 -6.57 -14.44 -2.94
N PRO A 100 -5.39 -14.37 -2.28
CA PRO A 100 -5.33 -13.91 -0.90
C PRO A 100 -5.50 -12.40 -0.76
N PHE A 101 -5.14 -11.61 -1.79
CA PHE A 101 -5.46 -10.18 -1.77
C PHE A 101 -6.97 -9.97 -1.84
N ARG A 102 -7.67 -10.79 -2.65
CA ARG A 102 -9.14 -10.78 -2.71
C ARG A 102 -9.76 -11.22 -1.38
N TYR A 103 -9.30 -12.33 -0.80
CA TYR A 103 -9.85 -12.84 0.46
C TYR A 103 -9.60 -11.88 1.64
N ALA A 104 -8.40 -11.30 1.70
CA ALA A 104 -8.08 -10.30 2.70
C ALA A 104 -8.88 -9.01 2.50
N GLY A 105 -9.06 -8.57 1.25
CA GLY A 105 -9.84 -7.37 0.91
C GLY A 105 -11.32 -7.50 1.27
N MET A 106 -11.95 -8.64 0.97
CA MET A 106 -13.36 -8.90 1.28
C MET A 106 -13.65 -8.91 2.80
N ASN A 107 -12.65 -9.18 3.63
CA ASN A 107 -12.77 -9.26 5.09
C ASN A 107 -11.89 -8.23 5.81
N ALA A 108 -11.58 -7.11 5.16
CA ALA A 108 -10.59 -6.15 5.66
C ALA A 108 -10.94 -5.58 7.05
N ILE A 109 -12.22 -5.32 7.34
CA ILE A 109 -12.65 -4.79 8.64
C ILE A 109 -12.44 -5.79 9.78
N LEU A 110 -12.75 -7.07 9.56
CA LEU A 110 -12.53 -8.12 10.55
C LEU A 110 -11.05 -8.34 10.81
N LEU A 111 -10.23 -8.37 9.75
CA LEU A 111 -8.78 -8.50 9.88
C LEU A 111 -8.20 -7.32 10.67
N TYR A 112 -8.71 -6.11 10.42
CA TYR A 112 -8.29 -4.91 11.15
C TYR A 112 -8.65 -4.97 12.64
N ILE A 113 -9.91 -5.24 12.98
CA ILE A 113 -10.37 -5.36 14.36
C ILE A 113 -9.63 -6.50 15.07
N GLY A 114 -9.53 -7.64 14.41
CA GLY A 114 -8.79 -8.79 14.90
C GLY A 114 -7.33 -8.44 15.20
N HIS A 115 -6.66 -7.69 14.33
CA HIS A 115 -5.28 -7.26 14.53
C HIS A 115 -5.12 -6.31 15.72
N ILE A 116 -6.09 -5.42 15.96
CA ILE A 116 -6.08 -4.55 17.13
C ILE A 116 -6.16 -5.38 18.42
N ILE A 117 -7.06 -6.38 18.44
CA ILE A 117 -7.27 -7.24 19.61
C ILE A 117 -6.04 -8.12 19.86
N THR A 118 -5.41 -8.67 18.82
CA THR A 118 -4.26 -9.59 18.93
C THR A 118 -2.90 -8.90 18.94
N ARG A 119 -2.86 -7.55 18.98
CA ARG A 119 -1.62 -6.74 18.86
C ARG A 119 -0.53 -7.10 19.87
N HIS A 120 -0.88 -7.65 21.04
CA HIS A 120 0.07 -8.02 22.09
C HIS A 120 0.12 -9.52 22.37
N THR A 121 -0.40 -10.34 21.46
CA THR A 121 -0.45 -11.79 21.61
C THR A 121 0.49 -12.48 20.63
N PHE A 122 1.21 -13.48 21.11
CA PHE A 122 1.89 -14.43 20.24
C PHE A 122 0.82 -15.24 19.47
N PRO A 123 0.99 -15.55 18.17
CA PRO A 123 2.13 -15.28 17.27
C PRO A 123 2.04 -13.99 16.43
N TRP A 124 1.13 -13.06 16.72
CA TRP A 124 0.98 -11.81 15.94
C TRP A 124 1.99 -10.73 16.30
N SER A 125 2.38 -10.68 17.58
CA SER A 125 3.45 -9.79 18.02
C SER A 125 4.15 -10.41 19.22
N TRP A 126 5.47 -10.27 19.26
CA TRP A 126 6.28 -10.59 20.41
C TRP A 126 7.31 -9.49 20.62
N LYS A 127 7.82 -9.38 21.85
CA LYS A 127 8.87 -8.41 22.15
C LYS A 127 10.19 -8.93 21.57
N PRO A 128 10.83 -8.21 20.62
CA PRO A 128 12.13 -8.62 20.10
C PRO A 128 13.16 -8.60 21.21
N TYR A 129 14.10 -9.55 21.17
CA TYR A 129 15.16 -9.65 22.18
C TYR A 129 16.18 -8.53 21.98
N ASN A 130 16.47 -8.18 20.73
CA ASN A 130 17.42 -7.11 20.39
C ASN A 130 16.75 -6.05 19.52
N VAL A 131 16.49 -4.87 20.08
CA VAL A 131 15.76 -3.78 19.40
C VAL A 131 16.56 -3.21 18.21
N THR A 132 17.87 -3.43 18.19
CA THR A 132 18.77 -2.98 17.11
C THR A 132 18.75 -3.91 15.90
N ASP A 133 18.41 -5.19 16.07
CA ASP A 133 18.38 -6.14 14.95
C ASP A 133 17.00 -6.11 14.27
N HIS A 134 16.98 -5.58 13.03
CA HIS A 134 15.76 -5.37 12.28
C HIS A 134 15.17 -6.67 11.73
N LYS A 135 15.94 -7.77 11.77
CA LYS A 135 15.54 -9.08 11.27
C LYS A 135 14.37 -9.66 12.07
N GLU A 136 14.41 -9.56 13.40
CA GLU A 136 13.34 -10.07 14.26
C GLU A 136 12.03 -9.32 14.01
N LEU A 137 12.10 -8.00 13.86
CA LEU A 137 10.94 -7.17 13.53
C LEU A 137 10.37 -7.50 12.16
N PHE A 138 11.22 -7.75 11.16
CA PHE A 138 10.80 -8.19 9.84
C PHE A 138 10.07 -9.54 9.89
N LEU A 139 10.65 -10.53 10.57
CA LEU A 139 10.05 -11.85 10.73
C LEU A 139 8.70 -11.79 11.44
N MET A 140 8.58 -10.98 12.48
CA MET A 140 7.32 -10.76 13.19
C MET A 140 6.23 -10.19 12.28
N ASN A 141 6.57 -9.20 11.44
CA ASN A 141 5.61 -8.64 10.50
C ASN A 141 5.21 -9.65 9.42
N VAL A 142 6.17 -10.40 8.88
CA VAL A 142 5.90 -11.44 7.89
C VAL A 142 5.03 -12.55 8.47
N SER A 143 5.32 -13.04 9.68
CA SER A 143 4.49 -14.05 10.33
C SER A 143 3.08 -13.53 10.58
N GLY A 144 2.93 -12.30 11.05
CA GLY A 144 1.63 -11.66 11.24
C GLY A 144 0.82 -11.58 9.95
N VAL A 145 1.44 -11.16 8.85
CA VAL A 145 0.77 -11.11 7.53
C VAL A 145 0.36 -12.51 7.08
N VAL A 146 1.26 -13.50 7.16
CA VAL A 146 0.97 -14.89 6.77
C VAL A 146 -0.21 -15.45 7.56
N LEU A 147 -0.24 -15.24 8.87
CA LEU A 147 -1.35 -15.67 9.73
C LEU A 147 -2.67 -15.03 9.31
N TRP A 148 -2.68 -13.72 9.04
CA TRP A 148 -3.89 -13.04 8.59
C TRP A 148 -4.36 -13.49 7.20
N LEU A 149 -3.43 -13.83 6.30
CA LEU A 149 -3.80 -14.42 5.00
C LEU A 149 -4.39 -15.83 5.14
N LEU A 150 -3.92 -16.62 6.11
CA LEU A 150 -4.53 -17.92 6.41
C LEU A 150 -5.94 -17.75 6.99
N ILE A 151 -6.11 -16.81 7.92
CA ILE A 151 -7.41 -16.51 8.53
C ILE A 151 -8.38 -15.98 7.48
N SER A 152 -7.94 -15.07 6.60
CA SER A 152 -8.80 -14.55 5.53
C SER A 152 -9.25 -15.66 4.57
N LYS A 153 -8.38 -16.63 4.28
CA LYS A 153 -8.73 -17.83 3.50
C LYS A 153 -9.78 -18.69 4.21
N VAL A 154 -9.64 -18.90 5.52
CA VAL A 154 -10.62 -19.67 6.33
C VAL A 154 -11.97 -18.94 6.38
N LEU A 155 -11.98 -17.62 6.61
CA LEU A 155 -13.20 -16.82 6.59
C LEU A 155 -13.91 -16.90 5.24
N HIS A 156 -13.14 -16.77 4.14
CA HIS A 156 -13.70 -16.87 2.80
C HIS A 156 -14.30 -18.26 2.52
N SER A 157 -13.64 -19.33 2.96
CA SER A 157 -14.16 -20.70 2.82
C SER A 157 -15.44 -20.96 3.62
N ASN A 158 -15.68 -20.19 4.68
CA ASN A 158 -16.89 -20.28 5.51
C ASN A 158 -17.98 -19.28 5.08
N GLU A 159 -17.78 -18.56 3.96
CA GLU A 159 -18.68 -17.52 3.44
C GLU A 159 -19.04 -16.41 4.46
N ILE A 160 -18.20 -16.20 5.47
CA ILE A 160 -18.39 -15.13 6.44
C ILE A 160 -17.82 -13.86 5.83
N PHE A 161 -18.70 -12.97 5.40
CA PHE A 161 -18.35 -11.66 4.84
C PHE A 161 -18.96 -10.56 5.70
N PHE A 162 -18.10 -9.90 6.49
CA PHE A 162 -18.52 -8.69 7.20
C PHE A 162 -18.19 -7.49 6.33
N SER A 163 -19.20 -7.01 5.62
CA SER A 163 -19.21 -5.67 5.01
C SER A 163 -19.98 -4.76 5.95
N VAL A 164 -19.41 -3.59 6.27
CA VAL A 164 -20.15 -2.46 6.85
C VAL A 164 -20.81 -1.69 5.73
#